data_AF-A0A379VYU5-F1
#
_entry.id   AF-A0A379VYU5-F1
#
_cell.length_a   1.000
_cell.length_b   1.000
_cell.length_c   1.000
_cell.angle_alpha   90.00
_cell.angle_beta   90.00
_cell.angle_gamma   90.00
#
_symmetry.space_group_name_H-M   'P 1'
#
loop_
_entity.id
_entity.type
_entity.pdbx_description
1 polymer ?
#
loop_
_entity_poly.entity_id
_entity_poly.type
_entity_poly.pdbx_seq_one_letter_code
_entity_poly.pdbx_strand_id
1 'polypeptide(L)' 'MSELLKQVAMDGCGIAWLPEYAIRQEITDGRLIVLDADELVIPIQAYAYRMNTRMSQVAETFWRNLRGLQAAL' A
#
# COMPACT_ATOMS: atom_id res chain seq x y z
N MET A 1 -6.11 -3.28 8.67
CA MET A 1 -5.42 -3.05 9.96
C MET A 1 -4.72 -1.70 10.04
N SER A 2 -4.50 -0.96 8.93
CA SER A 2 -3.93 0.40 8.94
C SER A 2 -4.88 1.51 9.40
N GLU A 3 -6.20 1.37 9.20
CA GLU A 3 -7.16 2.47 9.40
C GLU A 3 -7.24 2.95 10.86
N LEU A 4 -7.23 2.05 11.83
CA LEU A 4 -7.26 2.44 13.24
C LEU A 4 -5.99 3.20 13.64
N LEU A 5 -4.83 2.74 13.17
CA LEU A 5 -3.54 3.35 13.48
C LEU A 5 -3.40 4.72 12.79
N LYS A 6 -3.93 4.86 11.57
CA LYS A 6 -4.08 6.15 10.89
C LYS A 6 -4.93 7.11 11.73
N GLN A 7 -6.10 6.66 12.20
CA GLN A 7 -7.00 7.50 12.98
C GLN A 7 -6.34 8.00 14.27
N VAL A 8 -5.66 7.13 15.01
CA VAL A 8 -4.94 7.48 16.25
C VAL A 8 -3.83 8.52 15.99
N ALA A 9 -3.11 8.42 14.86
CA ALA A 9 -2.13 9.43 14.47
C ALA A 9 -2.78 10.77 14.10
N MET A 10 -3.91 10.74 13.38
CA MET A 10 -4.70 11.91 13.01
C MET A 10 -5.28 12.64 14.23
N ASP A 11 -5.69 11.88 15.24
CA ASP A 11 -6.23 12.39 16.51
C ASP A 11 -5.13 12.94 17.44
N GLY A 12 -3.86 12.97 16.99
CA GLY A 12 -2.74 13.54 17.74
C GLY A 12 -2.26 12.67 18.91
N CYS A 13 -2.62 11.39 18.92
CA CYS A 13 -2.30 10.47 20.03
C CYS A 13 -0.89 9.86 19.93
N GLY A 14 -0.11 10.17 18.88
CA GLY A 14 1.26 9.70 18.75
C GLY A 14 1.80 9.81 17.32
N ILE A 15 2.93 9.13 17.09
CA ILE A 15 3.61 9.03 15.80
C ILE A 15 3.44 7.60 15.28
N ALA A 16 3.29 7.46 13.97
CA ALA A 16 3.03 6.19 13.32
C ALA A 16 3.77 6.05 11.98
N TRP A 17 4.26 4.84 11.70
CA TRP A 17 4.60 4.44 10.33
C TRP A 17 3.35 3.95 9.62
N LEU A 18 3.00 4.61 8.52
CA LEU A 18 1.80 4.33 7.73
C LEU A 18 2.18 4.20 6.25
N PRO A 19 1.56 3.26 5.51
CA PRO A 19 1.79 3.16 4.07
C PRO A 19 1.35 4.42 3.34
N GLU A 20 2.15 4.90 2.39
CA GLU A 20 1.89 6.14 1.65
C GLU A 20 0.49 6.19 1.02
N TYR A 21 0.06 5.09 0.39
CA TYR A 21 -1.25 4.99 -0.25
C TYR A 21 -2.43 5.21 0.72
N ALA A 22 -2.23 5.00 2.03
CA ALA A 22 -3.26 5.17 3.04
C ALA A 22 -3.35 6.60 3.58
N ILE A 23 -2.30 7.42 3.42
CA ILE A 23 -2.19 8.77 4.01
C ILE A 23 -1.92 9.88 3.00
N ARG A 24 -1.89 9.57 1.70
CA ARG A 24 -1.59 10.55 0.64
C ARG A 24 -2.50 11.78 0.69
N GLN A 25 -3.80 11.57 0.93
CA GLN A 25 -4.76 12.67 1.03
C GLN A 25 -4.50 13.53 2.27
N GLU A 26 -4.28 12.91 3.42
CA GLU A 26 -4.00 13.60 4.68
C GLU A 26 -2.72 14.43 4.62
N ILE A 27 -1.67 13.95 3.94
CA ILE A 27 -0.45 14.72 3.70
C ILE A 27 -0.74 15.91 2.77
N THR A 28 -1.47 15.67 1.67
CA THR A 28 -1.82 16.72 0.70
C THR A 28 -2.66 17.84 1.34
N ASP A 29 -3.57 17.46 2.24
CA ASP A 29 -4.42 18.40 2.99
C ASP A 29 -3.68 19.06 4.16
N GLY A 30 -2.43 18.68 4.44
CA GLY A 30 -1.65 19.17 5.59
C GLY A 30 -2.14 18.67 6.96
N ARG A 31 -2.97 17.62 6.99
CA ARG A 31 -3.48 17.00 8.22
C ARG A 31 -2.44 16.05 8.86
N LEU A 32 -1.55 15.47 8.06
CA LEU A 32 -0.37 14.74 8.52
C LEU A 32 0.89 15.34 7.90
N ILE A 33 2.00 15.19 8.62
CA ILE A 33 3.32 15.64 8.16
C ILE A 33 4.28 14.45 8.26
N VAL A 34 5.11 14.27 7.24
CA VAL A 34 6.19 13.27 7.24
C VAL A 34 7.34 13.80 8.10
N LEU A 35 7.74 13.03 9.11
CA LEU A 35 8.78 13.44 10.06
C LEU A 35 10.20 13.19 9.55
N ASP A 36 10.37 12.15 8.75
CA ASP A 36 11.64 11.82 8.10
C ASP A 36 11.36 11.20 6.72
N ALA A 37 12.17 11.61 5.75
CA ALA A 37 12.03 11.24 4.35
C ALA A 37 13.18 10.35 3.85
N ASP A 38 14.13 9.97 4.71
CA ASP A 38 15.34 9.25 4.30
C ASP A 38 15.62 8.00 5.16
N GLU A 39 16.21 8.15 6.35
CA GLU A 39 16.78 7.02 7.11
C GLU A 39 15.72 6.13 7.78
N LEU A 40 14.60 6.72 8.20
CA LEU A 40 13.52 6.05 8.92
C LEU A 40 12.39 5.60 7.99
N VAL A 41 12.56 5.70 6.68
CA VAL A 41 11.60 5.22 5.69
C VAL A 41 11.77 3.72 5.51
N ILE A 42 10.70 2.97 5.74
CA ILE A 42 10.68 1.51 5.60
C ILE A 42 10.01 1.15 4.27
N PRO A 43 10.76 0.72 3.23
CA PRO A 43 10.19 0.38 1.94
C PRO A 43 9.39 -0.92 2.03
N ILE A 44 8.17 -0.92 1.50
CA ILE A 44 7.29 -2.10 1.45
C ILE A 44 7.14 -2.59 0.02
N GLN A 45 7.10 -3.91 -0.18
CA GLN A 45 6.86 -4.52 -1.48
C GLN A 45 5.59 -5.39 -1.43
N ALA A 46 4.69 -5.19 -2.39
CA ALA A 46 3.49 -6.00 -2.56
C ALA A 46 3.67 -6.94 -3.75
N TYR A 47 3.28 -8.21 -3.57
CA TYR A 47 3.40 -9.24 -4.59
C TYR A 47 2.08 -9.98 -4.77
N ALA A 48 1.74 -10.27 -6.02
CA ALA A 48 0.63 -11.16 -6.36
C ALA A 48 1.16 -12.58 -6.57
N TYR A 49 0.71 -13.52 -5.73
CA TYR A 49 1.17 -14.92 -5.77
C TYR A 49 0.14 -15.85 -6.39
N ARG A 50 0.64 -16.88 -7.08
CA ARG A 50 -0.16 -18.02 -7.58
C ARG A 50 0.62 -19.32 -7.46
N MET A 51 -0.10 -20.43 -7.43
CA MET A 51 0.51 -21.74 -7.58
C MET A 51 1.04 -21.94 -9.01
N ASN A 52 2.11 -22.72 -9.14
CA ASN A 52 2.67 -23.07 -10.45
C ASN A 52 1.81 -24.11 -11.21
N THR A 53 0.84 -24.73 -10.54
CA THR A 53 -0.12 -25.64 -11.15
C THR A 53 -1.08 -24.86 -12.05
N ARG A 54 -1.47 -25.46 -13.18
CA ARG A 54 -2.43 -24.82 -14.08
C ARG A 54 -3.76 -24.65 -13.37
N MET A 55 -4.27 -23.42 -13.39
CA MET A 55 -5.58 -23.09 -12.86
C MET A 55 -6.66 -23.24 -13.95
N SER A 56 -7.91 -22.94 -13.62
CA SER A 56 -8.98 -22.83 -14.60
C SER A 56 -8.64 -21.78 -15.68
N GLN A 57 -9.22 -21.92 -16.87
CA GLN A 57 -8.97 -21.00 -17.99
C GLN A 57 -9.26 -19.53 -17.63
N VAL A 58 -10.30 -19.30 -16.81
CA VAL A 58 -10.64 -17.96 -16.31
C VAL A 58 -9.54 -17.38 -15.41
N ALA A 59 -8.98 -18.19 -14.51
CA ALA A 59 -7.91 -17.75 -13.63
C ALA A 59 -6.61 -17.46 -14.40
N GLU A 60 -6.25 -18.29 -15.39
CA GLU A 60 -5.08 -18.03 -16.24
C GLU A 60 -5.23 -16.74 -17.07
N THR A 61 -6.45 -16.46 -17.54
CA THR A 61 -6.75 -15.21 -18.25
C THR A 61 -6.63 -14.01 -17.32
N PHE A 62 -7.16 -14.12 -16.09
CA PHE A 62 -6.96 -13.11 -15.05
C PHE A 62 -5.47 -12.84 -14.79
N TRP A 63 -4.65 -13.88 -14.59
CA TRP A 63 -3.21 -13.71 -14.37
C TRP A 63 -2.45 -13.08 -15.55
N ARG A 64 -2.90 -13.36 -16.78
CA ARG A 64 -2.37 -12.69 -17.98
C ARG A 64 -2.70 -11.20 -17.98
N ASN A 65 -3.94 -10.85 -17.66
CA ASN A 65 -4.40 -9.47 -17.61
C ASN A 65 -3.73 -8.71 -16.44
N LEU A 66 -3.58 -9.35 -15.28
CA LEU A 66 -2.92 -8.78 -14.12
C LEU A 66 -1.45 -8.44 -14.40
N ARG A 67 -0.74 -9.27 -15.16
CA ARG A 67 0.61 -8.95 -15.65
C ARG A 67 0.63 -7.72 -16.55
N GLY A 68 -0.36 -7.56 -17.43
CA GLY A 68 -0.51 -6.35 -18.25
C GLY A 68 -0.79 -5.10 -17.42
N LEU A 69 -1.54 -5.25 -16.32
CA LEU A 69 -1.88 -4.15 -15.41
C LEU A 69 -0.69 -3.70 -14.55
N GLN A 70 0.32 -4.55 -14.33
CA GLN A 70 1.47 -4.24 -13.48
C GLN A 70 2.20 -2.95 -13.89
N ALA A 71 2.26 -2.63 -15.18
CA ALA A 71 2.93 -1.41 -15.66
C ALA A 71 2.17 -0.11 -15.31
N ALA A 72 0.91 -0.22 -14.89
CA ALA A 72 0.05 0.90 -14.53
C ALA A 72 -0.14 1.07 -13.01
N LEU A 73 0.44 0.17 -12.20
CA LEU A 73 0.41 0.19 -10.74
C LEU A 73 1.71 0.78 -10.19
#